data_AF-A0A2H8U0A9-F1
#
_entry.id   AF-A0A2H8U0A9-F1
#
_cell.length_a   1.000
_cell.length_b   1.000
_cell.length_c   1.000
_cell.angle_alpha   90.00
_cell.angle_beta   90.00
_cell.angle_gamma   90.00
#
_symmetry.space_group_name_H-M   'P 1'
#
loop_
_entity.id
_entity.type
_entity.pdbx_description
1 polymer ?
#
loop_
_entity_poly.entity_id
_entity_poly.type
_entity_poly.pdbx_seq_one_letter_code
_entity_poly.pdbx_strand_id
1 'polypeptide(L)'
;METEKSNNKENKINGDTMVEMGEVNHCSRPSTSGENKRSGYLVTLMHFIKGNIGCGMLAMGEAFKFGGLYLTLCILLYVWLISVYNMHVLTTLSKKVQNRLQTKRAPSFGDTVENAFKMSDKWIFRSTSNYIRKIVFYNILITQLGLCSVYILFISTSLQKLLFQYSYEINIQTVLLFTMPLIMVCASLRKLRFIAPLSTLANFALITGVITIMYYSCSGPSAENVRYSYAKWSELPTMFGIIMFSFEGIGLVLPLFAEIDDDKKFKSNFGVLNFGMVAVMMLNVPLGMTGYSKWGEDVKSSLTLNLPHDHELTQFVIIMMILGIACSYALQFYPGAVIVYNDLEKSYGPFNHPAIWDYSIRICICLVTCK
;
A
#
# COMPACT_ATOMS: atom_id res chain seq x y z
N MET A 1 -41.52 31.92 -50.89
CA MET A 1 -40.69 31.87 -49.67
C MET A 1 -41.49 31.10 -48.64
N GLU A 2 -41.18 29.89 -48.22
CA GLU A 2 -40.05 28.99 -48.46
C GLU A 2 -40.57 27.61 -48.00
N THR A 3 -40.41 26.62 -48.87
CA THR A 3 -40.04 25.22 -48.58
C THR A 3 -40.65 24.53 -47.35
N GLU A 4 -41.52 23.54 -47.61
CA GLU A 4 -41.16 22.11 -47.58
C GLU A 4 -40.70 21.59 -46.21
N LYS A 5 -41.54 20.77 -45.55
CA LYS A 5 -41.20 19.38 -45.20
C LYS A 5 -42.35 18.63 -44.52
N SER A 6 -42.85 17.62 -45.25
CA SER A 6 -43.17 16.26 -44.77
C SER A 6 -44.31 16.12 -43.74
N ASN A 7 -45.56 15.86 -44.12
CA ASN A 7 -46.08 14.58 -44.64
C ASN A 7 -45.06 13.43 -44.75
N ASN A 8 -44.94 12.64 -43.67
CA ASN A 8 -44.87 11.17 -43.67
C ASN A 8 -44.51 10.71 -42.25
N LYS A 9 -45.54 10.42 -41.45
CA LYS A 9 -45.36 9.73 -40.17
C LYS A 9 -46.29 8.52 -40.09
N GLU A 10 -46.13 7.61 -41.04
CA GLU A 10 -46.55 6.22 -40.93
C GLU A 10 -45.51 5.31 -41.60
N ASN A 11 -45.22 4.18 -40.92
CA ASN A 11 -44.43 3.01 -41.31
C ASN A 11 -42.90 2.99 -41.11
N LYS A 12 -42.49 2.50 -39.92
CA LYS A 12 -41.58 1.36 -39.64
C LYS A 12 -41.04 1.52 -38.21
N ILE A 13 -41.60 0.86 -37.18
CA ILE A 13 -41.31 -0.52 -36.72
C ILE A 13 -39.80 -0.86 -36.71
N ASN A 14 -39.33 -1.16 -35.50
CA ASN A 14 -38.07 -1.76 -35.04
C ASN A 14 -36.86 -0.84 -34.80
N GLY A 15 -36.41 -0.83 -33.53
CA GLY A 15 -35.07 -0.36 -33.17
C GLY A 15 -34.97 0.13 -31.72
N ASP A 16 -34.60 -0.77 -30.82
CA ASP A 16 -33.83 -0.52 -29.59
C ASP A 16 -34.46 0.35 -28.49
N THR A 17 -35.20 -0.32 -27.60
CA THR A 17 -35.41 0.12 -26.22
C THR A 17 -34.06 0.14 -25.50
N MET A 18 -33.36 1.27 -25.55
CA MET A 18 -32.25 1.56 -24.65
C MET A 18 -32.80 1.62 -23.22
N VAL A 19 -32.54 0.57 -22.46
CA VAL A 19 -32.74 0.55 -21.01
C VAL A 19 -31.83 1.62 -20.43
N GLU A 20 -32.43 2.71 -19.94
CA GLU A 20 -31.82 3.64 -18.98
C GLU A 20 -31.29 2.81 -17.79
N MET A 21 -29.99 2.48 -17.81
CA MET A 21 -29.31 2.05 -16.60
C MET A 21 -29.10 3.28 -15.74
N GLY A 22 -29.98 3.40 -14.74
CA GLY A 22 -29.94 4.41 -13.72
C GLY A 22 -28.54 4.61 -13.16
N GLU A 23 -28.21 5.88 -12.92
CA GLU A 23 -27.05 6.31 -12.17
C GLU A 23 -27.01 5.57 -10.82
N VAL A 24 -26.18 4.53 -10.76
CA VAL A 24 -25.80 3.90 -9.51
C VAL A 24 -24.99 4.94 -8.76
N ASN A 25 -25.62 5.57 -7.77
CA ASN A 25 -24.99 6.39 -6.75
C ASN A 25 -23.96 5.53 -6.01
N HIS A 26 -22.77 5.41 -6.60
CA HIS A 26 -21.59 4.87 -5.96
C HIS A 26 -21.31 5.72 -4.73
N CYS A 27 -21.60 5.14 -3.56
CA CYS A 27 -21.39 5.78 -2.29
C CYS A 27 -19.91 6.13 -2.15
N SER A 28 -19.65 7.43 -2.33
CA SER A 28 -18.59 8.24 -1.77
C SER A 28 -17.29 7.53 -1.39
N ARG A 29 -16.40 7.40 -2.39
CA ARG A 29 -14.99 7.82 -2.18
C ARG A 29 -15.00 9.20 -1.51
N PRO A 30 -13.96 9.62 -0.76
CA PRO A 30 -13.97 10.93 -0.14
C PRO A 30 -14.32 11.95 -1.23
N SER A 31 -15.50 12.55 -1.11
CA SER A 31 -15.69 13.90 -1.57
C SER A 31 -14.70 14.69 -0.74
N THR A 32 -13.53 14.96 -1.33
CA THR A 32 -12.87 16.24 -1.09
C THR A 32 -13.93 17.29 -1.40
N SER A 33 -14.73 17.61 -0.38
CA SER A 33 -15.60 18.78 -0.36
C SER A 33 -14.65 19.96 -0.20
N GLY A 34 -14.18 20.39 -1.35
CA GLY A 34 -13.21 21.43 -1.63
C GLY A 34 -12.94 21.27 -3.11
N GLU A 35 -13.18 22.32 -3.89
CA GLU A 35 -13.02 22.36 -5.34
C GLU A 35 -11.91 21.45 -5.85
N ASN A 36 -12.16 20.81 -6.98
CA ASN A 36 -11.35 19.79 -7.67
C ASN A 36 -9.94 20.30 -8.05
N LYS A 37 -9.12 20.66 -7.06
CA LYS A 37 -7.69 20.95 -7.21
C LYS A 37 -7.01 19.60 -7.32
N ARG A 38 -6.87 19.16 -8.56
CA ARG A 38 -5.98 18.08 -8.91
C ARG A 38 -4.59 18.32 -8.29
N SER A 39 -3.96 17.25 -7.83
CA SER A 39 -2.78 17.35 -6.97
C SER A 39 -1.53 17.70 -7.79
N GLY A 40 -0.75 18.67 -7.33
CA GLY A 40 0.52 19.02 -7.95
C GLY A 40 1.56 17.89 -7.81
N TYR A 41 2.53 17.86 -8.72
CA TYR A 41 3.59 16.84 -8.81
C TYR A 41 4.21 16.47 -7.45
N LEU A 42 4.61 17.46 -6.65
CA LEU A 42 5.26 17.24 -5.36
C LEU A 42 4.34 16.58 -4.33
N VAL A 43 3.05 16.93 -4.34
CA VAL A 43 2.06 16.37 -3.41
C VAL A 43 1.83 14.89 -3.75
N THR A 44 1.61 14.58 -5.02
CA THR A 44 1.46 13.19 -5.49
C THR A 44 2.72 12.37 -5.22
N LEU A 45 3.91 12.95 -5.42
CA LEU A 45 5.18 12.30 -5.13
C LEU A 45 5.37 12.01 -3.65
N MET A 46 5.06 12.96 -2.77
CA MET A 46 5.10 12.74 -1.32
C MET A 46 4.13 11.63 -0.90
N HIS A 47 2.91 11.60 -1.46
CA HIS A 47 1.96 10.52 -1.20
C HIS A 47 2.43 9.17 -1.73
N PHE A 48 3.05 9.14 -2.91
CA PHE A 48 3.61 7.93 -3.49
C PHE A 48 4.76 7.37 -2.65
N ILE A 49 5.74 8.20 -2.30
CA ILE A 49 6.87 7.81 -1.45
C ILE A 49 6.35 7.35 -0.09
N LYS A 50 5.46 8.12 0.54
CA LYS A 50 4.84 7.74 1.80
C LYS A 50 4.15 6.38 1.73
N GLY A 51 3.43 6.11 0.64
CA GLY A 51 2.74 4.85 0.43
C GLY A 51 3.66 3.62 0.38
N ASN A 52 4.90 3.81 -0.06
CA ASN A 52 5.91 2.75 -0.13
C ASN A 52 6.82 2.72 1.13
N ILE A 53 6.84 3.78 1.94
CA ILE A 53 7.59 3.84 3.19
C ILE A 53 6.75 3.24 4.32
N GLY A 54 7.17 2.09 4.82
CA GLY A 54 6.48 1.38 5.89
C GLY A 54 7.40 0.42 6.64
N CYS A 55 6.81 -0.55 7.35
CA CYS A 55 7.57 -1.52 8.13
C CYS A 55 8.57 -2.35 7.30
N GLY A 56 8.33 -2.52 5.99
CA GLY A 56 9.24 -3.26 5.11
C GLY A 56 10.65 -2.71 5.12
N MET A 57 10.79 -1.38 5.03
CA MET A 57 12.13 -0.75 5.05
C MET A 57 12.86 -1.00 6.37
N LEU A 58 12.12 -1.11 7.48
CA LEU A 58 12.70 -1.32 8.80
C LEU A 58 13.15 -2.76 9.01
N ALA A 59 12.61 -3.70 8.24
CA ALA A 59 13.01 -5.11 8.23
C ALA A 59 14.18 -5.38 7.28
N MET A 60 14.62 -4.39 6.47
CA MET A 60 15.66 -4.58 5.47
C MET A 60 16.98 -5.12 6.05
N GLY A 61 17.37 -4.73 7.27
CA GLY A 61 18.56 -5.29 7.92
C GLY A 61 18.52 -6.82 8.05
N GLU A 62 17.35 -7.38 8.37
CA GLU A 62 17.15 -8.82 8.46
C GLU A 62 17.22 -9.51 7.08
N ALA A 63 16.72 -8.85 6.02
CA ALA A 63 16.89 -9.37 4.65
C ALA A 63 18.37 -9.53 4.28
N PHE A 64 19.18 -8.52 4.61
CA PHE A 64 20.64 -8.56 4.37
C PHE A 64 21.35 -9.62 5.22
N LYS A 65 20.84 -9.94 6.41
CA LYS A 65 21.33 -11.08 7.22
C LYS A 65 21.08 -12.42 6.55
N PHE A 66 19.88 -12.65 6.01
CA PHE A 66 19.54 -13.91 5.36
C PHE A 66 20.25 -14.11 4.02
N GLY A 67 20.32 -13.07 3.19
CA GLY A 67 20.91 -13.16 1.86
C GLY A 67 22.42 -12.89 1.79
N GLY A 68 22.99 -12.23 2.79
CA GLY A 68 24.30 -11.61 2.68
C GLY A 68 24.29 -10.36 1.77
N LEU A 69 25.38 -9.60 1.78
CA LEU A 69 25.44 -8.29 1.10
C LEU A 69 25.20 -8.39 -0.42
N TYR A 70 25.91 -9.27 -1.14
CA TYR A 70 25.87 -9.28 -2.61
C TYR A 70 24.53 -9.82 -3.16
N LEU A 71 24.07 -10.97 -2.65
CA LEU A 71 22.84 -11.59 -3.15
C LEU A 71 21.62 -10.72 -2.86
N THR A 72 21.54 -10.14 -1.65
CA THR A 72 20.45 -9.24 -1.27
C THR A 72 20.42 -8.02 -2.19
N LEU A 73 21.56 -7.39 -2.50
CA LEU A 73 21.61 -6.26 -3.44
C LEU A 73 21.12 -6.64 -4.84
N CYS A 74 21.56 -7.80 -5.37
CA CYS A 74 21.14 -8.28 -6.68
C CYS A 74 19.62 -8.53 -6.74
N ILE A 75 19.06 -9.20 -5.74
CA ILE A 75 17.63 -9.50 -5.69
C ILE A 75 16.81 -8.23 -5.44
N LEU A 76 17.31 -7.31 -4.60
CA LEU A 76 16.69 -6.02 -4.35
C LEU A 76 16.60 -5.20 -5.65
N LEU A 77 17.68 -5.12 -6.43
CA LEU A 77 17.67 -4.46 -7.74
C LEU A 77 16.69 -5.14 -8.72
N TYR A 78 16.67 -6.47 -8.75
CA TYR A 78 15.76 -7.23 -9.61
C TYR A 78 14.28 -6.99 -9.27
N VAL A 79 13.92 -7.10 -7.98
CA VAL A 79 12.54 -6.85 -7.50
C VAL A 79 12.14 -5.40 -7.75
N TRP A 80 13.04 -4.45 -7.53
CA TRP A 80 12.80 -3.04 -7.81
C TRP A 80 12.48 -2.80 -9.29
N LEU A 81 13.28 -3.33 -10.22
CA LEU A 81 13.06 -3.21 -11.66
C LEU A 81 11.70 -3.80 -12.09
N ILE A 82 11.37 -4.98 -11.58
CA ILE A 82 10.08 -5.63 -11.86
C ILE A 82 8.92 -4.82 -11.31
N SER A 83 9.07 -4.28 -10.09
CA SER A 83 8.03 -3.47 -9.47
C SER A 83 7.75 -2.22 -10.29
N VAL A 84 8.81 -1.47 -10.66
CA VAL A 84 8.71 -0.30 -11.55
C VAL A 84 8.03 -0.66 -12.88
N TYR A 85 8.47 -1.75 -13.52
CA TYR A 85 7.89 -2.21 -14.77
C TYR A 85 6.39 -2.53 -14.64
N ASN A 86 6.00 -3.28 -13.61
CA ASN A 86 4.61 -3.66 -13.37
C ASN A 86 3.72 -2.44 -13.11
N MET A 87 4.21 -1.43 -12.39
CA MET A 87 3.47 -0.18 -12.16
C MET A 87 3.25 0.62 -13.46
N HIS A 88 4.24 0.67 -14.36
CA HIS A 88 4.09 1.30 -15.68
C HIS A 88 3.11 0.54 -16.58
N VAL A 89 3.16 -0.79 -16.59
CA VAL A 89 2.22 -1.63 -17.33
C VAL A 89 0.80 -1.38 -16.83
N LEU A 90 0.59 -1.40 -15.51
CA LEU A 90 -0.72 -1.22 -14.89
C LEU A 90 -1.33 0.15 -15.22
N THR A 91 -0.58 1.24 -15.06
CA THR A 91 -1.08 2.58 -15.37
C THR A 91 -1.34 2.78 -16.85
N THR A 92 -0.57 2.12 -17.73
CA THR A 92 -0.79 2.17 -19.18
C THR A 92 -2.01 1.38 -19.59
N LEU A 93 -2.22 0.23 -18.98
CA LEU A 93 -3.42 -0.57 -19.18
C LEU A 93 -4.67 0.18 -18.70
N SER A 94 -4.63 0.74 -17.50
CA SER A 94 -5.74 1.53 -16.93
C SER A 94 -6.13 2.69 -17.84
N LYS A 95 -5.14 3.44 -18.37
CA LYS A 95 -5.44 4.55 -19.28
C LYS A 95 -6.04 4.09 -20.60
N LYS A 96 -5.52 3.01 -21.19
CA LYS A 96 -6.06 2.42 -22.43
C LYS A 96 -7.50 1.97 -22.24
N VAL A 97 -7.80 1.27 -21.14
CA VAL A 97 -9.15 0.82 -20.80
C VAL A 97 -10.07 2.02 -20.57
N GLN A 98 -9.64 3.03 -19.81
CA GLN A 98 -10.42 4.24 -19.57
C GLN A 98 -10.81 4.95 -20.88
N ASN A 99 -9.85 5.12 -21.79
CA ASN A 99 -10.08 5.76 -23.08
C ASN A 99 -11.04 4.94 -23.96
N ARG A 100 -10.94 3.60 -23.94
CA ARG A 100 -11.83 2.70 -24.70
C ARG A 100 -13.25 2.68 -24.17
N LEU A 101 -13.42 2.74 -22.85
CA LEU A 101 -14.74 2.79 -22.20
C LEU A 101 -15.34 4.21 -22.18
N GLN A 102 -14.59 5.23 -22.61
CA GLN A 102 -14.98 6.65 -22.51
C GLN A 102 -15.44 7.05 -21.10
N THR A 103 -14.82 6.47 -20.07
CA THR A 103 -15.21 6.70 -18.67
C THR A 103 -14.52 7.92 -18.09
N LYS A 104 -15.30 8.77 -17.40
CA LYS A 104 -14.77 9.96 -16.70
C LYS A 104 -13.86 9.61 -15.51
N ARG A 105 -14.02 8.41 -14.93
CA ARG A 105 -13.27 7.96 -13.75
C ARG A 105 -12.32 6.81 -14.11
N ALA A 106 -11.12 6.82 -13.53
CA ALA A 106 -10.19 5.72 -13.68
C ALA A 106 -10.76 4.43 -13.05
N PRO A 107 -10.72 3.29 -13.78
CA PRO A 107 -11.17 2.01 -13.26
C PRO A 107 -10.32 1.55 -12.06
N SER A 108 -10.89 0.73 -11.18
CA SER A 108 -10.09 0.08 -10.14
C SER A 108 -9.10 -0.92 -10.75
N PHE A 109 -8.17 -1.47 -9.95
CA PHE A 109 -7.26 -2.53 -10.44
C PHE A 109 -8.06 -3.70 -11.01
N GLY A 110 -8.99 -4.26 -10.22
CA GLY A 110 -9.82 -5.39 -10.65
C GLY A 110 -10.61 -5.09 -11.92
N ASP A 111 -11.23 -3.92 -12.01
CA ASP A 111 -11.99 -3.52 -13.20
C ASP A 111 -11.08 -3.29 -14.41
N THR A 112 -9.85 -2.78 -14.20
CA THR A 112 -8.87 -2.59 -15.27
C THR A 112 -8.51 -3.91 -15.92
N VAL A 113 -8.22 -4.94 -15.12
CA VAL A 113 -7.85 -6.27 -15.62
C VAL A 113 -9.04 -6.96 -16.26
N GLU A 114 -10.22 -6.90 -15.65
CA GLU A 114 -11.44 -7.48 -16.22
C GLU A 114 -11.75 -6.90 -17.60
N ASN A 115 -11.76 -5.56 -17.71
CA ASN A 115 -12.08 -4.89 -18.95
C ASN A 115 -11.00 -5.10 -20.02
N ALA A 116 -9.72 -5.17 -19.62
CA ALA A 116 -8.64 -5.53 -20.55
C ALA A 116 -8.85 -6.92 -21.16
N PHE A 117 -9.29 -7.90 -20.36
CA PHE A 117 -9.59 -9.25 -20.83
C PHE A 117 -10.86 -9.28 -21.71
N LYS A 118 -11.90 -8.51 -21.36
CA LYS A 118 -13.12 -8.37 -22.17
C LYS A 118 -12.85 -7.76 -23.55
N MET A 119 -11.90 -6.83 -23.63
CA MET A 119 -11.49 -6.17 -24.88
C MET A 119 -10.51 -6.99 -25.72
N SER A 120 -10.12 -8.19 -25.29
CA SER A 120 -9.19 -9.02 -26.05
C SER A 120 -9.86 -9.70 -27.24
N ASP A 121 -9.13 -9.84 -28.35
CA ASP A 121 -9.62 -10.52 -29.56
C ASP A 121 -9.82 -12.04 -29.36
N LYS A 122 -9.10 -12.64 -28.40
CA LYS A 122 -9.19 -14.07 -28.12
C LYS A 122 -10.38 -14.41 -27.22
N TRP A 123 -11.23 -15.32 -27.67
CA TRP A 123 -12.41 -15.78 -26.93
C TRP A 123 -12.08 -16.32 -25.53
N ILE A 124 -10.96 -17.03 -25.39
CA ILE A 124 -10.48 -17.59 -24.11
C ILE A 124 -10.31 -16.49 -23.05
N PHE A 125 -9.73 -15.36 -23.43
CA PHE A 125 -9.52 -14.24 -22.50
C PHE A 125 -10.82 -13.52 -22.16
N ARG A 126 -11.74 -13.37 -23.11
CA ARG A 126 -13.07 -12.79 -22.84
C ARG A 126 -13.87 -13.64 -21.85
N SER A 127 -13.90 -14.96 -22.07
CA SER A 127 -14.61 -15.91 -21.20
C SER A 127 -14.03 -15.94 -19.77
N THR A 128 -12.71 -15.76 -19.64
CA THR A 128 -12.01 -15.79 -18.35
C THR A 128 -12.05 -14.45 -17.59
N SER A 129 -12.59 -13.38 -18.18
CA SER A 129 -12.55 -12.01 -17.62
C SER A 129 -13.12 -11.88 -16.19
N ASN A 130 -14.26 -12.50 -15.92
CA ASN A 130 -14.87 -12.47 -14.58
C ASN A 130 -14.03 -13.25 -13.55
N TYR A 131 -13.39 -14.33 -13.97
CA TYR A 131 -12.52 -15.15 -13.10
C TYR A 131 -11.23 -14.40 -12.76
N ILE A 132 -10.59 -13.74 -13.73
CA ILE A 132 -9.37 -12.99 -13.46
C ILE A 132 -9.63 -11.81 -12.52
N ARG A 133 -10.80 -11.16 -12.59
CA ARG A 133 -11.21 -10.13 -11.61
C ARG A 133 -11.19 -10.68 -10.19
N LYS A 134 -11.80 -11.85 -9.99
CA LYS A 134 -11.85 -12.52 -8.67
C LYS A 134 -10.45 -12.90 -8.19
N ILE A 135 -9.60 -13.42 -9.08
CA ILE A 135 -8.20 -13.75 -8.75
C ILE A 135 -7.46 -12.49 -8.28
N VAL A 136 -7.54 -11.38 -9.02
CA VAL A 136 -6.91 -10.11 -8.64
C VAL A 136 -7.45 -9.61 -7.29
N PHE A 137 -8.76 -9.68 -7.09
CA PHE A 137 -9.40 -9.30 -5.83
C PHE A 137 -8.84 -10.10 -4.64
N TYR A 138 -8.82 -11.44 -4.73
CA TYR A 138 -8.31 -12.29 -3.65
C TYR A 138 -6.81 -12.08 -3.42
N ASN A 139 -6.01 -11.90 -4.48
CA ASN A 139 -4.59 -11.60 -4.32
C ASN A 139 -4.35 -10.27 -3.60
N ILE A 140 -5.08 -9.21 -3.97
CA ILE A 140 -4.98 -7.92 -3.28
C ILE A 140 -5.41 -8.07 -1.81
N LEU A 141 -6.49 -8.80 -1.54
CA LEU A 141 -6.97 -9.03 -0.17
C LEU A 141 -5.93 -9.78 0.68
N ILE A 142 -5.38 -10.89 0.16
CA ILE A 142 -4.35 -11.68 0.86
C ILE A 142 -3.12 -10.82 1.15
N THR A 143 -2.64 -10.06 0.16
CA THR A 143 -1.53 -9.13 0.35
C THR A 143 -1.85 -8.13 1.44
N GLN A 144 -3.01 -7.46 1.40
CA GLN A 144 -3.36 -6.45 2.41
C GLN A 144 -3.50 -7.03 3.82
N LEU A 145 -4.04 -8.25 3.97
CA LEU A 145 -4.08 -8.95 5.24
C LEU A 145 -2.67 -9.19 5.78
N GLY A 146 -1.75 -9.68 4.94
CA GLY A 146 -0.36 -9.91 5.32
C GLY A 146 0.36 -8.63 5.75
N LEU A 147 0.19 -7.54 5.00
CA LEU A 147 0.76 -6.23 5.35
C LEU A 147 0.22 -5.74 6.70
N CYS A 148 -1.09 -5.85 6.92
CA CYS A 148 -1.72 -5.48 8.18
C CYS A 148 -1.13 -6.28 9.35
N SER A 149 -0.99 -7.60 9.22
CA SER A 149 -0.40 -8.45 10.26
C SER A 149 1.03 -8.02 10.62
N VAL A 150 1.87 -7.70 9.63
CA VAL A 150 3.26 -7.27 9.89
C VAL A 150 3.31 -5.93 10.61
N TYR A 151 2.42 -4.98 10.29
CA TYR A 151 2.34 -3.70 11.00
C TYR A 151 1.95 -3.89 12.47
N ILE A 152 0.97 -4.75 12.74
CA ILE A 152 0.51 -5.06 14.10
C ILE A 152 1.63 -5.72 14.90
N LEU A 153 2.36 -6.66 14.27
CA LEU A 153 3.52 -7.32 14.86
C LEU A 153 4.64 -6.31 15.18
N PHE A 154 4.94 -5.40 14.25
CA PHE A 154 5.93 -4.35 14.47
C PHE A 154 5.58 -3.48 15.68
N ILE A 155 4.34 -2.97 15.74
CA ILE A 155 3.89 -2.09 16.82
C ILE A 155 4.01 -2.83 18.16
N SER A 156 3.54 -4.06 18.20
CA SER A 156 3.49 -4.86 19.43
C SER A 156 4.89 -5.25 19.92
N THR A 157 5.79 -5.66 19.03
CA THR A 157 7.18 -6.00 19.39
C THR A 157 7.98 -4.78 19.83
N SER A 158 7.78 -3.62 19.18
CA SER A 158 8.43 -2.37 19.57
C SER A 158 7.92 -1.87 20.93
N LEU A 159 6.60 -1.96 21.17
CA LEU A 159 6.00 -1.59 22.45
C LEU A 159 6.44 -2.54 23.58
N GLN A 160 6.49 -3.85 23.31
CA GLN A 160 6.95 -4.84 24.29
C GLN A 160 8.38 -4.52 24.76
N LYS A 161 9.29 -4.20 23.83
CA LYS A 161 10.66 -3.84 24.19
C LYS A 161 10.75 -2.57 25.01
N LEU A 162 9.95 -1.57 24.69
CA LEU A 162 9.88 -0.35 25.46
C LEU A 162 9.40 -0.65 26.89
N LEU A 163 8.38 -1.49 27.06
CA LEU A 163 7.87 -1.89 28.38
C LEU A 163 8.88 -2.70 29.19
N PHE A 164 9.65 -3.57 28.54
CA PHE A 164 10.71 -4.34 29.19
C PHE A 164 11.77 -3.44 29.84
N GLN A 165 12.07 -2.27 29.26
CA GLN A 165 12.98 -1.27 29.84
C GLN A 165 12.49 -0.72 31.18
N TYR A 166 11.17 -0.70 31.41
CA TYR A 166 10.55 -0.27 32.67
C TYR A 166 10.25 -1.45 33.61
N SER A 167 10.92 -2.59 33.42
CA SER A 167 10.77 -3.82 34.21
C SER A 167 9.38 -4.47 34.14
N TYR A 168 8.61 -4.18 33.07
CA TYR A 168 7.36 -4.90 32.80
C TYR A 168 7.61 -6.06 31.84
N GLU A 169 7.74 -7.27 32.38
CA GLU A 169 7.85 -8.49 31.59
C GLU A 169 6.47 -8.98 31.14
N ILE A 170 6.03 -8.49 29.98
CA ILE A 170 4.73 -8.86 29.40
C ILE A 170 4.97 -9.76 28.18
N ASN A 171 4.23 -10.87 28.11
CA ASN A 171 4.24 -11.77 26.95
C ASN A 171 3.76 -11.02 25.69
N ILE A 172 4.41 -11.27 24.55
CA ILE A 172 4.06 -10.66 23.26
C ILE A 172 2.59 -10.87 22.89
N GLN A 173 2.00 -12.02 23.26
CA GLN A 173 0.59 -12.31 23.03
C GLN A 173 -0.34 -11.34 23.78
N THR A 174 0.03 -10.99 25.01
CA THR A 174 -0.69 -10.03 25.83
C THR A 174 -0.51 -8.61 25.30
N VAL A 175 0.71 -8.24 24.87
CA VAL A 175 0.95 -6.94 24.22
C VAL A 175 0.15 -6.83 22.93
N LEU A 176 0.15 -7.85 22.07
CA LEU A 176 -0.69 -7.91 20.86
C LEU A 176 -2.16 -7.66 21.19
N LEU A 177 -2.70 -8.31 22.22
CA LEU A 177 -4.08 -8.12 22.66
C LEU A 177 -4.35 -6.66 23.10
N PHE A 178 -3.41 -6.03 23.81
CA PHE A 178 -3.52 -4.62 24.19
C PHE A 178 -3.34 -3.64 23.03
N THR A 179 -2.63 -4.01 21.97
CA THR A 179 -2.51 -3.20 20.76
C THR A 179 -3.81 -3.24 19.93
N MET A 180 -4.64 -4.28 20.07
CA MET A 180 -5.87 -4.46 19.28
C MET A 180 -6.84 -3.28 19.33
N PRO A 181 -7.24 -2.74 20.49
CA PRO A 181 -8.18 -1.64 20.56
C PRO A 181 -7.61 -0.38 19.89
N LEU A 182 -6.30 -0.13 20.06
CA LEU A 182 -5.61 1.00 19.43
C LEU A 182 -5.66 0.89 17.90
N ILE A 183 -5.31 -0.29 17.37
CA ILE A 183 -5.35 -0.58 15.93
C ILE A 183 -6.78 -0.51 15.39
N MET A 184 -7.77 -0.98 16.14
CA MET A 184 -9.17 -0.98 15.75
C MET A 184 -9.75 0.43 15.69
N VAL A 185 -9.35 1.32 16.61
CA VAL A 185 -9.67 2.75 16.54
C VAL A 185 -9.02 3.38 15.30
N CYS A 186 -7.75 3.10 15.02
CA CYS A 186 -7.07 3.57 13.82
C CYS A 186 -7.72 3.06 12.52
N ALA A 187 -8.11 1.78 12.47
CA ALA A 187 -8.80 1.14 11.35
C ALA A 187 -10.20 1.73 11.08
N SER A 188 -10.83 2.25 12.13
CA SER A 188 -12.17 2.84 12.14
C SER A 188 -12.19 4.31 11.66
N LEU A 189 -11.02 4.93 11.43
CA LEU A 189 -10.93 6.29 10.92
C LEU A 189 -11.38 6.36 9.45
N ARG A 190 -12.68 6.61 9.27
CA ARG A 190 -13.36 6.69 7.96
C ARG A 190 -12.97 7.88 7.10
N LYS A 191 -12.67 9.02 7.74
CA LYS A 191 -12.51 10.30 7.04
C LYS A 191 -11.03 10.65 7.00
N LEU A 192 -10.42 10.52 5.81
CA LEU A 192 -9.04 10.98 5.53
C LEU A 192 -8.78 12.43 5.97
N ARG A 193 -9.83 13.25 6.11
CA ARG A 193 -9.75 14.63 6.63
C ARG A 193 -9.19 14.73 8.05
N PHE A 194 -9.47 13.78 8.94
CA PHE A 194 -8.85 13.74 10.28
C PHE A 194 -7.46 13.09 10.27
N ILE A 195 -7.17 12.31 9.22
CA ILE A 195 -5.87 11.66 9.02
C ILE A 195 -4.85 12.67 8.50
N ALA A 196 -5.23 13.73 7.79
CA ALA A 196 -4.29 14.69 7.22
C ALA A 196 -3.26 15.27 8.22
N PRO A 197 -3.63 15.86 9.38
CA PRO A 197 -2.65 16.35 10.35
C PRO A 197 -1.85 15.20 10.99
N LEU A 198 -2.52 14.10 11.29
CA LEU A 198 -1.91 12.90 11.88
C LEU A 198 -0.88 12.25 10.92
N SER A 199 -1.16 12.30 9.63
CA SER A 199 -0.32 11.82 8.54
C SER A 199 0.95 12.64 8.40
N THR A 200 0.85 13.97 8.56
CA THR A 200 2.02 14.85 8.57
C THR A 200 2.90 14.56 9.78
N LEU A 201 2.31 14.39 10.96
CA LEU A 201 3.05 14.01 12.17
C LEU A 201 3.70 12.62 12.01
N ALA A 202 2.98 11.65 11.45
CA ALA A 202 3.48 10.32 11.17
C ALA A 202 4.67 10.33 10.20
N ASN A 203 4.63 11.19 9.17
CA ASN A 203 5.76 11.34 8.24
C ASN A 203 6.99 11.90 8.95
N PHE A 204 6.78 12.92 9.78
CA PHE A 204 7.86 13.49 10.57
C PHE A 204 8.48 12.43 11.49
N ALA A 205 7.65 11.68 12.21
CA ALA A 205 8.08 10.60 13.08
C ALA A 205 8.86 9.49 12.35
N LEU A 206 8.40 9.07 11.17
CA LEU A 206 9.08 8.08 10.34
C LEU A 206 10.43 8.61 9.84
N ILE A 207 10.50 9.85 9.38
CA ILE A 207 11.74 10.48 8.91
C ILE A 207 12.75 10.57 10.06
N THR A 208 12.34 11.08 11.22
CA THR A 208 13.19 11.15 12.42
C THR A 208 13.69 9.75 12.80
N GLY A 209 12.79 8.76 12.79
CA GLY A 209 13.13 7.36 13.03
C GLY A 209 14.20 6.81 12.11
N VAL A 210 14.04 7.00 10.80
CA VAL A 210 15.01 6.56 9.78
C VAL A 210 16.35 7.27 9.97
N ILE A 211 16.35 8.57 10.26
CA ILE A 211 17.59 9.33 10.53
C ILE A 211 18.30 8.78 11.76
N THR A 212 17.57 8.50 12.85
CA THR A 212 18.15 7.92 14.07
C THR A 212 18.73 6.54 13.81
N ILE A 213 18.02 5.67 13.08
CA ILE A 213 18.55 4.35 12.70
C ILE A 213 19.84 4.52 11.89
N MET A 214 19.83 5.36 10.85
CA MET A 214 21.02 5.60 10.03
C MET A 214 22.18 6.17 10.85
N TYR A 215 21.92 7.07 11.79
CA TYR A 215 22.93 7.62 12.68
C TYR A 215 23.61 6.52 13.51
N TYR A 216 22.83 5.65 14.18
CA TYR A 216 23.38 4.55 14.97
C TYR A 216 24.02 3.44 14.11
N SER A 217 23.46 3.15 12.92
CA SER A 217 24.03 2.20 11.97
C SER A 217 25.41 2.63 11.45
N CYS A 218 25.62 3.93 11.24
CA CYS A 218 26.89 4.48 10.76
C CYS A 218 27.87 4.85 11.88
N SER A 219 27.45 4.83 13.15
CA SER A 219 28.28 5.25 14.28
C SER A 219 29.00 4.06 14.93
N GLY A 220 30.28 4.23 15.27
CA GLY A 220 31.08 3.22 15.96
C GLY A 220 31.54 2.05 15.08
N PRO A 221 32.15 1.01 15.66
CA PRO A 221 32.67 -0.12 14.89
C PRO A 221 31.54 -0.95 14.27
N SER A 222 31.78 -1.45 13.07
CA SER A 222 30.94 -2.45 12.40
C SER A 222 31.06 -3.81 13.09
N ALA A 223 30.07 -4.68 12.91
CA ALA A 223 30.14 -6.04 13.42
C ALA A 223 31.29 -6.82 12.77
N GLU A 224 31.98 -7.66 13.53
CA GLU A 224 33.05 -8.53 13.01
C GLU A 224 32.49 -9.67 12.13
N ASN A 225 31.21 -10.01 12.31
CA ASN A 225 30.55 -11.16 11.67
C ASN A 225 29.67 -10.78 10.47
N VAL A 226 30.05 -9.77 9.68
CA VAL A 226 29.29 -9.39 8.48
C VAL A 226 29.50 -10.42 7.38
N ARG A 227 28.44 -11.11 6.97
CA ARG A 227 28.50 -12.07 5.85
C ARG A 227 28.32 -11.38 4.50
N TYR A 228 29.24 -11.65 3.60
CA TYR A 228 29.19 -11.17 2.22
C TYR A 228 28.34 -12.07 1.30
N SER A 229 28.23 -13.37 1.65
CA SER A 229 27.51 -14.38 0.87
C SER A 229 26.36 -15.01 1.68
N TYR A 230 25.44 -15.68 0.99
CA TYR A 230 24.25 -16.31 1.57
C TYR A 230 24.62 -17.47 2.49
N ALA A 231 23.90 -17.59 3.61
CA ALA A 231 24.16 -18.63 4.60
C ALA A 231 23.36 -19.91 4.30
N LYS A 232 22.05 -19.78 4.06
CA LYS A 232 21.14 -20.93 3.91
C LYS A 232 20.08 -20.72 2.85
N TRP A 233 19.87 -21.74 2.02
CA TRP A 233 18.80 -21.78 1.03
C TRP A 233 17.39 -21.66 1.65
N SER A 234 17.21 -22.13 2.89
CA SER A 234 15.95 -22.05 3.62
C SER A 234 15.54 -20.63 4.02
N GLU A 235 16.49 -19.69 4.07
CA GLU A 235 16.26 -18.31 4.52
C GLU A 235 15.99 -17.35 3.33
N LEU A 236 16.29 -17.79 2.10
CA LEU A 236 16.07 -17.02 0.87
C LEU A 236 14.60 -16.66 0.61
N PRO A 237 13.59 -17.53 0.86
CA PRO A 237 12.19 -17.15 0.70
C PRO A 237 11.79 -16.02 1.64
N THR A 238 12.27 -16.03 2.88
CA THR A 238 12.01 -14.98 3.88
C THR A 238 12.63 -13.65 3.44
N MET A 239 13.89 -13.68 3.01
CA MET A 239 14.57 -12.51 2.43
C MET A 239 13.78 -11.94 1.24
N PHE A 240 13.40 -12.80 0.29
CA PHE A 240 12.62 -12.37 -0.88
C PHE A 240 11.29 -11.72 -0.46
N GLY A 241 10.61 -12.30 0.53
CA GLY A 241 9.38 -11.74 1.12
C GLY A 241 9.58 -10.33 1.71
N ILE A 242 10.66 -10.11 2.47
CA ILE A 242 10.98 -8.79 3.04
C ILE A 242 11.27 -7.77 1.94
N ILE A 243 12.01 -8.16 0.91
CA ILE A 243 12.32 -7.30 -0.24
C ILE A 243 11.03 -6.94 -1.00
N MET A 244 10.18 -7.93 -1.30
CA MET A 244 8.88 -7.71 -1.95
C MET A 244 7.98 -6.78 -1.13
N PHE A 245 7.95 -6.95 0.20
CA PHE A 245 7.19 -6.10 1.10
C PHE A 245 7.69 -4.64 1.06
N SER A 246 8.98 -4.42 0.89
CA SER A 246 9.56 -3.07 0.90
C SER A 246 9.38 -2.28 -0.40
N PHE A 247 9.02 -2.96 -1.50
CA PHE A 247 8.63 -2.34 -2.77
C PHE A 247 7.13 -2.50 -3.03
N GLU A 248 6.36 -2.74 -1.98
CA GLU A 248 4.92 -2.72 -2.05
C GLU A 248 4.42 -1.27 -2.15
N GLY A 249 3.74 -0.97 -3.26
CA GLY A 249 3.03 0.29 -3.46
C GLY A 249 2.02 0.24 -4.59
N ILE A 250 1.83 -0.94 -5.19
CA ILE A 250 1.02 -1.13 -6.40
C ILE A 250 -0.45 -0.76 -6.17
N GLY A 251 -0.96 -0.93 -4.95
CA GLY A 251 -2.33 -0.59 -4.56
C GLY A 251 -2.62 0.92 -4.62
N LEU A 252 -1.59 1.76 -4.48
CA LEU A 252 -1.72 3.22 -4.45
C LEU A 252 -1.45 3.87 -5.81
N VAL A 253 -0.85 3.13 -6.75
CA VAL A 253 -0.48 3.66 -8.07
C VAL A 253 -1.69 4.17 -8.85
N LEU A 254 -2.78 3.39 -8.93
CA LEU A 254 -3.96 3.78 -9.71
C LEU A 254 -4.73 4.95 -9.09
N PRO A 255 -4.99 4.98 -7.77
CA PRO A 255 -5.55 6.16 -7.11
C PRO A 255 -4.73 7.43 -7.37
N LEU A 256 -3.40 7.38 -7.18
CA LEU A 256 -2.53 8.54 -7.38
C LEU A 256 -2.44 8.96 -8.85
N PHE A 257 -2.44 8.00 -9.77
CA PHE A 257 -2.48 8.27 -11.20
C PHE A 257 -3.79 8.96 -11.62
N ALA A 258 -4.89 8.73 -10.92
CA ALA A 258 -6.16 9.39 -11.20
C ALA A 258 -6.27 10.81 -10.64
N GLU A 259 -5.42 11.18 -9.67
CA GLU A 259 -5.45 12.49 -8.98
C GLU A 259 -4.57 13.56 -9.64
N ILE A 260 -3.58 13.16 -10.44
CA ILE A 260 -2.64 14.07 -11.10
C ILE A 260 -3.24 14.67 -12.39
N ASP A 261 -2.98 15.95 -12.66
CA ASP A 261 -3.52 16.66 -13.83
C ASP A 261 -2.99 16.15 -15.16
N ASP A 262 -1.72 15.73 -15.16
CA ASP A 262 -0.95 15.39 -16.33
C ASP A 262 -0.36 13.99 -16.17
N ASP A 263 -1.02 13.02 -16.80
CA ASP A 263 -0.58 11.63 -16.87
C ASP A 263 0.88 11.49 -17.35
N LYS A 264 1.36 12.41 -18.20
CA LYS A 264 2.75 12.39 -18.68
C LYS A 264 3.72 12.71 -17.54
N LYS A 265 3.38 13.61 -16.63
CA LYS A 265 4.19 13.90 -15.42
C LYS A 265 4.22 12.74 -14.44
N PHE A 266 3.25 11.84 -14.48
CA PHE A 266 3.29 10.63 -13.66
C PHE A 266 4.26 9.58 -14.21
N LYS A 267 4.25 9.37 -15.54
CA LYS A 267 4.98 8.28 -16.21
C LYS A 267 6.33 8.65 -16.84
N SER A 268 6.63 9.94 -16.99
CA SER A 268 7.89 10.42 -17.58
C SER A 268 9.12 9.79 -16.89
N ASN A 269 10.28 9.83 -17.53
CA ASN A 269 11.55 9.35 -16.94
C ASN A 269 11.83 10.02 -15.58
N PHE A 270 11.52 11.31 -15.46
CA PHE A 270 11.53 12.06 -14.19
C PHE A 270 10.12 12.26 -13.62
N GLY A 271 9.22 11.34 -13.92
CA GLY A 271 7.86 11.35 -13.43
C GLY A 271 7.75 10.85 -12.00
N VAL A 272 6.59 11.09 -11.40
CA VAL A 272 6.29 10.74 -9.99
C VAL A 272 6.64 9.29 -9.68
N LEU A 273 6.28 8.36 -10.57
CA LEU A 273 6.49 6.93 -10.36
C LEU A 273 7.98 6.57 -10.38
N ASN A 274 8.73 7.00 -11.39
CA ASN A 274 10.15 6.65 -11.52
C ASN A 274 10.98 7.31 -10.41
N PHE A 275 10.79 8.61 -10.18
CA PHE A 275 11.51 9.32 -9.13
C PHE A 275 11.15 8.79 -7.74
N GLY A 276 9.87 8.50 -7.49
CA GLY A 276 9.40 7.91 -6.24
C GLY A 276 10.01 6.54 -5.97
N MET A 277 10.04 5.65 -6.97
CA MET A 277 10.63 4.32 -6.82
C MET A 277 12.16 4.37 -6.65
N VAL A 278 12.86 5.29 -7.32
CA VAL A 278 14.30 5.51 -7.08
C VAL A 278 14.52 5.99 -5.64
N ALA A 279 13.70 6.93 -5.15
CA ALA A 279 13.80 7.40 -3.77
C ALA A 279 13.57 6.27 -2.75
N VAL A 280 12.59 5.41 -2.98
CA VAL A 280 12.34 4.22 -2.15
C VAL A 280 13.54 3.28 -2.16
N MET A 281 14.16 3.03 -3.31
CA MET A 281 15.37 2.20 -3.40
C MET A 281 16.56 2.84 -2.65
N MET A 282 16.77 4.14 -2.82
CA MET A 282 17.82 4.91 -2.15
C MET A 282 17.64 5.01 -0.64
N LEU A 283 16.43 4.76 -0.12
CA LEU A 283 16.20 4.63 1.32
C LEU A 283 16.42 3.20 1.80
N ASN A 284 15.90 2.20 1.07
CA ASN A 284 15.96 0.80 1.48
C ASN A 284 17.39 0.23 1.45
N VAL A 285 18.17 0.52 0.40
CA VAL A 285 19.52 -0.06 0.23
C VAL A 285 20.48 0.40 1.34
N PRO A 286 20.67 1.71 1.61
CA PRO A 286 21.59 2.15 2.65
C PRO A 286 21.11 1.74 4.04
N LEU A 287 19.80 1.80 4.30
CA LEU A 287 19.25 1.43 5.59
C LEU A 287 19.45 -0.06 5.91
N GLY A 288 19.17 -0.93 4.94
CA GLY A 288 19.40 -2.37 5.08
C GLY A 288 20.87 -2.75 5.17
N MET A 289 21.68 -2.20 4.27
CA MET A 289 23.11 -2.50 4.20
C MET A 289 23.85 -2.02 5.45
N THR A 290 23.67 -0.75 5.85
CA THR A 290 24.34 -0.22 7.05
C THR A 290 23.80 -0.83 8.33
N GLY A 291 22.49 -1.10 8.41
CA GLY A 291 21.90 -1.80 9.55
C GLY A 291 22.49 -3.20 9.73
N TYR A 292 22.58 -3.98 8.65
CA TYR A 292 23.23 -5.28 8.73
C TYR A 292 24.73 -5.20 8.99
N SER A 293 25.45 -4.26 8.37
CA SER A 293 26.88 -4.07 8.66
C SER A 293 27.16 -3.69 10.12
N LYS A 294 26.23 -2.96 10.77
CA LYS A 294 26.37 -2.56 12.16
C LYS A 294 26.14 -3.71 13.14
N TRP A 295 25.05 -4.45 12.98
CA TRP A 295 24.61 -5.46 13.96
C TRP A 295 24.92 -6.91 13.54
N GLY A 296 25.32 -7.15 12.30
CA GLY A 296 25.66 -8.49 11.79
C GLY A 296 24.54 -9.51 12.03
N GLU A 297 24.89 -10.67 12.57
CA GLU A 297 23.94 -11.74 12.90
C GLU A 297 22.96 -11.36 14.02
N ASP A 298 23.25 -10.33 14.82
CA ASP A 298 22.38 -9.86 15.91
C ASP A 298 21.32 -8.85 15.44
N VAL A 299 21.27 -8.55 14.13
CA VAL A 299 20.17 -7.77 13.57
C VAL A 299 18.84 -8.50 13.81
N LYS A 300 17.87 -7.75 14.34
CA LYS A 300 16.54 -8.24 14.67
C LYS A 300 15.59 -7.98 13.49
N SER A 301 14.38 -8.51 13.58
CA SER A 301 13.34 -8.38 12.55
C SER A 301 12.94 -6.96 12.19
N SER A 302 13.30 -5.99 13.04
CA SER A 302 13.32 -4.58 12.68
C SER A 302 14.56 -3.90 13.24
N LEU A 303 15.15 -3.00 12.47
CA LEU A 303 16.27 -2.15 12.90
C LEU A 303 15.92 -1.27 14.11
N THR A 304 14.65 -0.91 14.30
CA THR A 304 14.21 -0.18 15.51
C THR A 304 14.46 -0.95 16.79
N LEU A 305 14.38 -2.28 16.72
CA LEU A 305 14.59 -3.19 17.84
C LEU A 305 16.09 -3.32 18.19
N ASN A 306 16.99 -2.84 17.34
CA ASN A 306 18.43 -2.86 17.58
C ASN A 306 18.96 -1.54 18.19
N LEU A 307 18.12 -0.50 18.28
CA LEU A 307 18.48 0.77 18.87
C LEU A 307 18.68 0.67 20.39
N PRO A 308 19.60 1.47 20.97
CA PRO A 308 19.82 1.52 22.42
C PRO A 308 18.60 2.09 23.14
N HIS A 309 17.97 1.30 24.02
CA HIS A 309 16.77 1.70 24.76
C HIS A 309 17.07 2.42 26.09
N ASP A 310 18.33 2.53 26.48
CA ASP A 310 18.79 3.22 27.69
C ASP A 310 18.74 4.74 27.57
N HIS A 311 18.88 5.29 26.36
CA HIS A 311 18.79 6.72 26.12
C HIS A 311 17.34 7.20 25.93
N GLU A 312 16.93 8.22 26.70
CA GLU A 312 15.59 8.83 26.63
C GLU A 312 15.24 9.34 25.22
N LEU A 313 16.21 9.93 24.50
CA LEU A 313 16.01 10.39 23.13
C LEU A 313 15.67 9.23 22.18
N THR A 314 16.33 8.10 22.33
CA THR A 314 16.07 6.93 21.49
C THR A 314 14.70 6.32 21.80
N GLN A 315 14.32 6.27 23.08
CA GLN A 315 12.97 5.84 23.47
C GLN A 315 11.89 6.75 22.86
N PHE A 316 12.08 8.07 22.93
CA PHE A 316 11.18 9.03 22.33
C PHE A 316 11.02 8.81 20.82
N VAL A 317 12.13 8.59 20.11
CA VAL A 317 12.09 8.28 18.66
C VAL A 317 11.35 6.97 18.38
N ILE A 318 11.55 5.93 19.18
CA ILE A 318 10.85 4.65 19.02
C ILE A 318 9.34 4.82 19.24
N ILE A 319 8.93 5.58 20.26
CA ILE A 319 7.51 5.91 20.49
C ILE A 319 6.92 6.67 19.29
N MET A 320 7.65 7.66 18.77
CA MET A 320 7.26 8.40 17.57
C MET A 320 7.11 7.44 16.37
N MET A 321 8.04 6.53 16.15
CA MET A 321 7.96 5.54 15.07
C MET A 321 6.76 4.60 15.22
N ILE A 322 6.48 4.11 16.44
CA ILE A 322 5.29 3.31 16.73
C ILE A 322 4.03 4.07 16.32
N LEU A 323 3.93 5.35 16.72
CA LEU A 323 2.80 6.20 16.35
C LEU A 323 2.73 6.41 14.83
N GLY A 324 3.86 6.69 14.18
CA GLY A 324 3.93 6.89 12.73
C GLY A 324 3.47 5.67 11.95
N ILE A 325 3.87 4.48 12.38
CA ILE A 325 3.49 3.20 11.77
C ILE A 325 2.02 2.87 12.04
N ALA A 326 1.51 3.14 13.24
CA ALA A 326 0.08 3.00 13.54
C ALA A 326 -0.78 3.90 12.64
N CYS A 327 -0.29 5.09 12.29
CA CYS A 327 -0.96 5.97 11.34
C CYS A 327 -0.86 5.46 9.89
N SER A 328 0.30 4.94 9.49
CA SER A 328 0.46 4.31 8.16
C SER A 328 -0.37 3.04 8.02
N TYR A 329 -0.61 2.29 9.10
CA TYR A 329 -1.53 1.16 9.12
C TYR A 329 -2.93 1.55 8.66
N ALA A 330 -3.47 2.68 9.16
CA ALA A 330 -4.79 3.15 8.75
C ALA A 330 -4.88 3.43 7.24
N LEU A 331 -3.79 3.91 6.65
CA LEU A 331 -3.70 4.14 5.20
C LEU A 331 -3.58 2.84 4.42
N GLN A 332 -2.77 1.88 4.88
CA GLN A 332 -2.58 0.60 4.20
C GLN A 332 -3.83 -0.30 4.27
N PHE A 333 -4.56 -0.22 5.37
CA PHE A 333 -5.80 -0.95 5.58
C PHE A 333 -6.95 -0.43 4.69
N TYR A 334 -6.92 0.85 4.32
CA TYR A 334 -8.01 1.51 3.61
C TYR A 334 -8.34 0.86 2.24
N PRO A 335 -7.38 0.65 1.31
CA PRO A 335 -7.65 -0.03 0.05
C PRO A 335 -8.28 -1.41 0.22
N GLY A 336 -7.79 -2.21 1.17
CA GLY A 336 -8.33 -3.54 1.46
C GLY A 336 -9.79 -3.49 1.93
N ALA A 337 -10.08 -2.64 2.90
CA ALA A 337 -11.45 -2.48 3.44
C ALA A 337 -12.44 -2.00 2.38
N VAL A 338 -12.06 -1.03 1.55
CA VAL A 338 -12.90 -0.51 0.46
C VAL A 338 -13.17 -1.58 -0.59
N ILE A 339 -12.16 -2.36 -0.95
CA ILE A 339 -12.29 -3.45 -1.93
C ILE A 339 -13.31 -4.49 -1.43
N VAL A 340 -13.18 -4.94 -0.17
CA VAL A 340 -14.11 -5.92 0.43
C VAL A 340 -15.53 -5.38 0.53
N TYR A 341 -15.69 -4.14 1.00
CA TYR A 341 -17.01 -3.51 1.09
C TYR A 341 -17.73 -3.47 -0.27
N ASN A 342 -17.02 -3.03 -1.33
CA ASN A 342 -17.59 -2.91 -2.67
C ASN A 342 -17.99 -4.27 -3.27
N ASP A 343 -17.23 -5.34 -3.00
CA ASP A 343 -17.57 -6.66 -3.53
C ASP A 343 -18.78 -7.24 -2.79
N LEU A 344 -18.88 -7.03 -1.46
CA LEU A 344 -20.05 -7.41 -0.67
C LEU A 344 -21.31 -6.65 -1.07
N GLU A 345 -21.22 -5.34 -1.30
CA GLU A 345 -22.36 -4.52 -1.76
C GLU A 345 -22.82 -4.95 -3.16
N LYS A 346 -21.89 -5.33 -4.05
CA LYS A 346 -22.25 -5.87 -5.38
C LYS A 346 -22.94 -7.24 -5.29
N SER A 347 -22.60 -8.08 -4.32
CA SER A 347 -23.17 -9.42 -4.17
C SER A 347 -24.50 -9.44 -3.41
N TYR A 348 -24.66 -8.60 -2.38
CA TYR A 348 -25.83 -8.62 -1.49
C TYR A 348 -26.78 -7.43 -1.70
N GLY A 349 -26.42 -6.48 -2.57
CA GLY A 349 -27.18 -5.24 -2.79
C GLY A 349 -26.80 -4.14 -1.79
N PRO A 350 -27.43 -2.95 -1.91
CA PRO A 350 -27.14 -1.82 -1.04
C PRO A 350 -27.52 -2.14 0.41
N PHE A 351 -26.60 -1.90 1.34
CA PHE A 351 -26.82 -2.17 2.76
C PHE A 351 -27.72 -1.10 3.40
N ASN A 352 -28.74 -1.51 4.18
CA ASN A 352 -29.64 -0.61 4.91
C ASN A 352 -28.92 0.35 5.89
N HIS A 353 -27.77 -0.07 6.43
CA HIS A 353 -26.89 0.75 7.26
C HIS A 353 -25.43 0.63 6.79
N PRO A 354 -25.01 1.38 5.76
CA PRO A 354 -23.67 1.25 5.17
C PRO A 354 -22.57 1.50 6.21
N ALA A 355 -22.86 2.38 7.17
CA ALA A 355 -21.95 2.69 8.27
C ALA A 355 -21.69 1.49 9.20
N ILE A 356 -22.69 0.68 9.51
CA ILE A 356 -22.53 -0.45 10.44
C ILE A 356 -21.82 -1.60 9.75
N TRP A 357 -22.16 -1.86 8.49
CA TRP A 357 -21.53 -2.89 7.67
C TRP A 357 -20.04 -2.63 7.44
N ASP A 358 -19.66 -1.41 7.06
CA ASP A 358 -18.25 -1.08 6.88
C ASP A 358 -17.45 -1.15 8.20
N TYR A 359 -18.03 -0.79 9.37
CA TYR A 359 -17.34 -1.04 10.65
C TYR A 359 -17.20 -2.54 10.96
N SER A 360 -18.26 -3.31 10.74
CA SER A 360 -18.27 -4.75 11.02
C SER A 360 -17.24 -5.48 10.15
N ILE A 361 -17.18 -5.16 8.85
CA ILE A 361 -16.21 -5.71 7.91
C ILE A 361 -14.78 -5.38 8.38
N ARG A 362 -14.52 -4.13 8.75
CA ARG A 362 -13.19 -3.71 9.22
C ARG A 362 -12.78 -4.45 10.48
N ILE A 363 -13.67 -4.56 11.47
CA ILE A 363 -13.43 -5.29 12.71
C ILE A 363 -13.15 -6.77 12.40
N CYS A 364 -13.95 -7.41 11.54
CA CYS A 364 -13.73 -8.79 11.13
C CYS A 364 -12.37 -8.99 10.47
N ILE A 365 -11.97 -8.11 9.54
CA ILE A 365 -10.67 -8.16 8.88
C ILE A 365 -9.54 -8.01 9.90
N CYS A 366 -9.63 -7.03 10.82
CA CYS A 366 -8.66 -6.84 11.88
C CYS A 366 -8.54 -8.10 12.77
N LEU A 367 -9.66 -8.71 13.18
CA LEU A 367 -9.62 -9.93 14.00
C LEU A 367 -8.96 -11.11 13.28
N VAL A 368 -9.12 -11.23 11.97
CA VAL A 368 -8.45 -12.25 11.15
C VAL A 368 -6.94 -12.00 11.08
N THR A 369 -6.50 -10.75 10.96
CA THR A 369 -5.06 -10.40 10.86
C THR A 369 -4.26 -10.64 12.15
N CYS A 370 -4.94 -10.91 13.25
CA CYS A 370 -4.38 -10.91 14.60
C CYS A 370 -4.25 -12.28 15.24
N LYS A 371 -4.70 -13.32 14.53
CA LYS A 371 -4.34 -14.71 14.82
C LYS A 371 -2.97 -15.02 14.22
#